data_AF-A0A9Q3BZN2-F1
#
_entry.id   AF-A0A9Q3BZN2-F1
#
_cell.length_a   1.000
_cell.length_b   1.000
_cell.length_c   1.000
_cell.angle_alpha   90.00
_cell.angle_beta   90.00
_cell.angle_gamma   90.00
#
_symmetry.space_group_name_H-M   'P 1'
#
loop_
_entity.id
_entity.type
_entity.pdbx_description
1 polymer ?
#
loop_
_entity_poly.entity_id
_entity_poly.type
_entity_poly.pdbx_seq_one_letter_code
_entity_poly.pdbx_strand_id
1 'polypeptide(L)'
;MEKAFESSIFNLEKDKPLSWFFKQKDRLSALHPDMSDSIINMKISRKCGGELEHSIKYRCVEPCSTEDYINEMEDIIARTRIGKTWTRKSMESKIVPRISRENKRPKIPVLKCHKCGST
;
A
#
# COMPACT_ATOMS: atom_id res chain seq x y z
N MET A 1 -12.62 -8.29 -23.79
CA MET A 1 -11.67 -8.87 -22.81
C MET A 1 -10.46 -7.98 -22.61
N GLU A 2 -9.78 -7.56 -23.68
CA GLU A 2 -8.56 -6.74 -23.62
C GLU A 2 -8.70 -5.43 -22.82
N LYS A 3 -9.66 -4.57 -23.18
CA LYS A 3 -9.95 -3.32 -22.45
C LYS A 3 -10.21 -3.53 -20.96
N ALA A 4 -10.78 -4.69 -20.58
CA ALA A 4 -11.10 -5.01 -19.19
C ALA A 4 -9.88 -5.41 -18.37
N PHE A 5 -8.85 -6.00 -18.99
CA PHE A 5 -7.55 -6.20 -18.36
C PHE A 5 -6.79 -4.88 -18.29
N GLU A 6 -6.82 -4.09 -19.37
CA GLU A 6 -6.09 -2.82 -19.43
C GLU A 6 -6.53 -1.83 -18.35
N SER A 7 -7.83 -1.70 -18.12
CA SER A 7 -8.40 -0.80 -17.11
C SER A 7 -8.37 -1.37 -15.68
N SER A 8 -7.94 -2.62 -15.50
CA SER A 8 -7.96 -3.28 -14.19
C SER A 8 -6.64 -3.03 -13.46
N ILE A 9 -6.63 -1.99 -12.64
CA ILE A 9 -5.54 -1.69 -11.70
C ILE A 9 -5.87 -2.33 -10.35
N PHE A 10 -4.88 -2.94 -9.70
CA PHE A 10 -5.06 -3.55 -8.39
C PHE A 10 -5.30 -2.49 -7.31
N ASN A 11 -6.36 -2.65 -6.52
CA ASN A 11 -6.69 -1.78 -5.40
C ASN A 11 -6.47 -2.49 -4.06
N LEU A 12 -5.52 -2.01 -3.28
CA LEU A 12 -5.11 -2.57 -1.98
C LEU A 12 -6.22 -2.62 -0.92
N GLU A 13 -7.22 -1.76 -0.99
CA GLU A 13 -8.32 -1.70 -0.02
C GLU A 13 -9.52 -2.57 -0.42
N LYS A 14 -9.68 -2.82 -1.73
CA LYS A 14 -10.89 -3.44 -2.30
C LYS A 14 -10.64 -4.85 -2.83
N ASP A 15 -9.48 -5.09 -3.40
CA ASP A 15 -9.17 -6.32 -4.10
C ASP A 15 -8.47 -7.32 -3.19
N LYS A 16 -8.95 -8.57 -3.25
CA LYS A 16 -8.25 -9.71 -2.65
C LYS A 16 -7.19 -10.21 -3.63
N PRO A 17 -5.91 -10.35 -3.23
CA PRO A 17 -4.82 -10.71 -4.15
C PRO A 17 -5.11 -11.96 -4.97
N LEU A 18 -5.44 -13.07 -4.32
CA LEU A 18 -5.73 -14.34 -4.99
C LEU A 18 -6.88 -14.22 -6.01
N SER A 19 -8.04 -13.71 -5.58
CA SER A 19 -9.22 -13.62 -6.46
C SER A 19 -9.01 -12.66 -7.63
N TRP A 20 -8.36 -11.51 -7.37
CA TRP A 20 -8.09 -10.54 -8.42
C TRP A 20 -7.04 -11.05 -9.41
N PHE A 21 -6.00 -11.73 -8.92
CA PHE A 21 -4.96 -12.32 -9.73
C PHE A 21 -5.54 -13.33 -10.73
N PHE A 22 -6.31 -14.31 -10.24
CA PHE A 22 -6.91 -15.33 -11.10
C PHE A 22 -7.85 -14.73 -12.15
N LYS A 23 -8.59 -13.68 -11.79
CA LYS A 23 -9.42 -12.95 -12.75
C LYS A 23 -8.60 -12.29 -13.86
N GLN A 24 -7.41 -11.77 -13.56
CA GLN A 24 -6.53 -11.22 -14.59
C GLN A 24 -5.83 -12.32 -15.40
N LYS A 25 -5.43 -13.43 -14.77
CA LYS A 25 -4.88 -14.61 -15.44
C LYS A 25 -5.88 -15.16 -16.46
N ASP A 26 -7.13 -15.38 -16.06
CA ASP A 26 -8.19 -15.86 -16.94
C ASP A 26 -8.40 -14.95 -18.16
N ARG A 27 -8.44 -13.63 -17.94
CA ARG A 27 -8.52 -12.64 -19.03
C ARG A 27 -7.32 -12.70 -19.97
N LEU A 28 -6.11 -12.86 -19.45
CA LEU A 28 -4.89 -12.95 -20.25
C LEU A 28 -4.81 -14.27 -21.01
N SER A 29 -5.11 -15.39 -20.37
CA SER A 29 -5.14 -16.71 -21.00
C SER A 29 -6.19 -16.80 -22.11
N ALA A 30 -7.33 -16.12 -21.97
CA ALA A 30 -8.33 -16.06 -23.02
C ALA A 30 -7.92 -15.20 -24.23
N LEU A 31 -7.03 -14.22 -24.04
CA LEU A 31 -6.50 -13.36 -25.11
C LEU A 31 -5.23 -13.95 -25.74
N HIS A 32 -4.44 -14.66 -24.94
CA HIS A 32 -3.13 -15.20 -25.31
C HIS A 32 -2.95 -16.59 -24.66
N PRO A 33 -3.57 -17.63 -25.24
CA PRO A 33 -3.51 -18.98 -24.66
C PRO A 33 -2.09 -19.57 -24.62
N ASP A 34 -1.22 -19.16 -25.54
CA ASP A 34 0.16 -19.64 -25.64
C ASP A 34 1.15 -18.87 -24.75
N MET A 35 0.66 -17.96 -23.90
CA MET A 35 1.51 -17.15 -23.03
C MET A 35 1.96 -17.96 -21.82
N SER A 36 3.27 -17.94 -21.53
CA SER A 36 3.79 -18.61 -20.33
C SER A 36 3.33 -17.91 -19.05
N ASP A 37 3.21 -18.69 -17.97
CA ASP A 37 2.81 -18.19 -16.65
C ASP A 37 3.75 -17.08 -16.14
N SER A 38 5.05 -17.16 -16.44
CA SER A 38 6.01 -16.09 -16.09
C SER A 38 5.66 -14.75 -16.77
N ILE A 39 5.31 -14.78 -18.06
CA ILE A 39 4.91 -13.56 -18.79
C ILE A 39 3.55 -13.06 -18.29
N ILE A 40 2.62 -13.95 -17.95
CA ILE A 40 1.35 -13.60 -17.31
C ILE A 40 1.61 -12.88 -15.98
N ASN A 41 2.44 -13.45 -15.10
CA ASN A 41 2.81 -12.89 -13.82
C ASN A 41 3.42 -11.50 -14.00
N MET A 42 4.38 -11.35 -14.92
CA MET A 42 5.00 -10.06 -15.25
C MET A 42 3.97 -9.03 -15.72
N LYS A 43 3.02 -9.41 -16.59
CA LYS A 43 1.96 -8.51 -17.05
C LYS A 43 1.04 -8.08 -15.91
N ILE A 44 0.71 -8.99 -15.00
CA ILE A 44 -0.12 -8.71 -13.82
C ILE A 44 0.63 -7.81 -12.83
N SER A 45 1.94 -7.96 -12.65
CA SER A 45 2.74 -7.07 -11.79
C SER A 45 2.66 -5.61 -12.23
N ARG A 46 2.68 -5.36 -13.54
CA ARG A 46 2.53 -3.99 -14.08
C ARG A 46 1.18 -3.36 -13.76
N LYS A 47 0.17 -4.16 -13.42
CA LYS A 47 -1.16 -3.68 -12.99
C LYS A 47 -1.25 -3.41 -11.48
N CYS A 48 -0.25 -3.84 -10.71
CA CYS A 48 -0.13 -3.48 -9.29
C CYS A 48 0.43 -2.06 -9.11
N GLY A 49 1.43 -1.69 -9.93
CA GLY A 49 2.06 -0.37 -9.93
C GLY A 49 2.83 -0.02 -8.66
N GLY A 50 3.64 1.05 -8.74
CA GLY A 50 4.28 1.70 -7.60
C GLY A 50 5.12 0.78 -6.72
N GLU A 51 5.00 0.95 -5.40
CA GLU A 51 5.76 0.18 -4.41
C GLU A 51 5.39 -1.31 -4.37
N LEU A 52 4.13 -1.65 -4.69
CA LEU A 52 3.68 -3.04 -4.70
C LEU A 52 4.33 -3.81 -5.85
N GLU A 53 4.32 -3.24 -7.07
CA GLU A 53 5.02 -3.83 -8.22
C GLU A 53 6.51 -4.01 -7.93
N HIS A 54 7.17 -2.98 -7.37
CA HIS A 54 8.59 -3.04 -7.05
C HIS A 54 8.90 -4.13 -6.02
N SER A 55 8.11 -4.19 -4.94
CA SER A 55 8.29 -5.16 -3.86
C SER A 55 8.11 -6.60 -4.37
N ILE A 56 7.10 -6.83 -5.22
CA ILE A 56 6.86 -8.16 -5.79
C ILE A 56 8.02 -8.56 -6.71
N LYS A 57 8.48 -7.68 -7.61
CA LYS A 57 9.61 -7.98 -8.50
C LYS A 57 10.91 -8.27 -7.75
N TYR A 58 11.12 -7.64 -6.59
CA TYR A 58 12.29 -7.88 -5.77
C TYR A 58 12.27 -9.27 -5.11
N ARG A 59 11.08 -9.80 -4.81
CA ARG A 59 10.90 -11.09 -4.12
C ARG A 59 10.67 -12.27 -5.08
N CYS A 60 9.96 -12.05 -6.17
CA CYS A 60 9.76 -13.01 -7.26
C CYS A 60 10.86 -12.84 -8.32
N VAL A 61 12.02 -13.47 -8.10
CA VAL A 61 13.05 -13.58 -9.14
C VAL A 61 12.69 -14.71 -10.10
N GLU A 62 12.79 -14.46 -11.39
CA GLU A 62 12.43 -15.43 -12.43
C GLU A 62 13.28 -16.73 -12.35
N PRO A 63 12.67 -17.92 -12.51
CA PRO A 63 11.23 -18.15 -12.75
C PRO A 63 10.40 -18.10 -11.45
N CYS A 64 9.39 -17.21 -11.38
CA CYS A 64 8.44 -17.20 -10.25
C CYS A 64 7.16 -17.96 -10.60
N SER A 65 6.79 -18.96 -9.79
CA SER A 65 5.53 -19.69 -10.00
C SER A 65 4.32 -18.79 -9.71
N THR A 66 3.15 -19.16 -10.24
CA THR A 66 1.90 -18.44 -9.93
C THR A 66 1.60 -18.45 -8.43
N GLU A 67 1.88 -19.57 -7.75
CA GLU A 67 1.61 -19.71 -6.31
C GLU A 67 2.57 -18.85 -5.49
N ASP A 68 3.87 -18.89 -5.79
CA ASP A 68 4.87 -18.05 -5.11
C ASP A 68 4.57 -16.57 -5.30
N TYR A 69 4.13 -16.18 -6.50
CA TYR A 69 3.70 -14.81 -6.80
C TYR A 69 2.55 -14.36 -5.91
N ILE A 70 1.49 -15.16 -5.81
CA ILE A 70 0.32 -14.82 -5.00
C ILE A 70 0.70 -14.79 -3.51
N ASN A 71 1.48 -15.77 -3.04
CA ASN A 71 1.95 -15.84 -1.66
C ASN A 71 2.77 -14.59 -1.29
N GLU A 72 3.71 -14.17 -2.13
CA GLU A 72 4.50 -12.96 -1.88
C GLU A 72 3.66 -11.69 -1.96
N MET A 73 2.72 -11.62 -2.91
CA MET A 73 1.79 -10.49 -3.00
C MET A 73 0.93 -10.38 -1.73
N GLU A 74 0.40 -11.50 -1.21
CA GLU A 74 -0.34 -11.53 0.04
C GLU A 74 0.53 -11.18 1.25
N ASP A 75 1.76 -11.72 1.31
CA ASP A 75 2.70 -11.43 2.39
C ASP A 75 3.08 -9.95 2.44
N ILE A 76 3.39 -9.35 1.28
CA ILE A 76 3.69 -7.92 1.16
C ILE A 76 2.49 -7.10 1.64
N ILE A 77 1.27 -7.40 1.21
CA ILE A 77 0.08 -6.62 1.59
C ILE A 77 -0.26 -6.78 3.08
N ALA A 78 -0.08 -7.99 3.62
CA ALA A 78 -0.32 -8.29 5.03
C ALA A 78 0.70 -7.60 5.94
N ARG A 79 2.00 -7.69 5.60
CA ARG A 79 3.10 -7.23 6.46
C ARG A 79 3.50 -5.78 6.24
N THR A 80 3.24 -5.22 5.07
CA THR A 80 3.60 -3.84 4.76
C THR A 80 2.42 -2.88 4.91
N ARG A 81 2.75 -1.59 4.98
CA ARG A 81 1.79 -0.48 4.92
C ARG A 81 1.63 0.09 3.51
N ILE A 82 2.12 -0.62 2.48
CA ILE A 82 2.05 -0.16 1.08
C ILE A 82 0.59 0.16 0.75
N GLY A 83 0.37 1.38 0.24
CA GLY A 83 -0.93 1.93 -0.17
C GLY A 83 -2.05 1.96 0.87
N LYS A 84 -1.76 1.73 2.17
CA LYS A 84 -2.73 1.98 3.24
C LYS A 84 -2.76 3.46 3.54
N THR A 85 -3.85 4.14 3.15
CA THR A 85 -4.08 5.53 3.55
C THR A 85 -4.15 5.58 5.07
N TRP A 86 -3.36 6.46 5.71
CA TRP A 86 -3.46 6.68 7.16
C TRP A 86 -4.80 7.37 7.43
N THR A 87 -5.89 6.63 7.52
CA THR A 87 -7.12 7.15 8.09
C THR A 87 -6.80 7.39 9.56
N ARG A 88 -6.54 8.65 9.93
CA ARG A 88 -6.77 9.10 11.30
C ARG A 88 -8.19 8.65 11.57
N LYS A 89 -8.38 7.67 12.46
CA LYS A 89 -9.68 7.52 13.11
C LYS A 89 -9.93 8.90 13.68
N SER A 90 -10.76 9.69 12.98
CA SER A 90 -11.35 10.87 13.57
C SER A 90 -12.12 10.27 14.73
N MET A 91 -11.55 10.35 15.94
CA MET A 91 -12.38 10.23 17.12
C MET A 91 -13.40 11.33 16.91
N GLU A 92 -14.62 10.93 16.55
CA GLU A 92 -15.79 11.78 16.58
C GLU A 92 -15.89 12.28 18.02
N SER A 93 -15.20 13.38 18.29
CA SER A 93 -15.30 14.11 19.54
C SER A 93 -16.71 14.63 19.57
N LYS A 94 -17.58 13.93 20.32
CA LYS A 94 -18.86 14.46 20.77
C LYS A 94 -18.61 15.89 21.20
N ILE A 95 -19.22 16.84 20.50
CA ILE A 95 -19.07 18.27 20.76
C ILE A 95 -19.65 18.51 22.17
N VAL A 96 -18.79 18.59 23.17
CA VAL A 96 -19.14 19.10 24.50
C VAL A 96 -19.05 20.63 24.41
N PRO A 97 -20.08 21.39 24.83
CA PRO A 97 -20.05 22.84 24.75
C PRO A 97 -18.85 23.40 25.51
N ARG A 98 -18.12 24.28 24.83
CA ARG A 98 -16.87 24.92 25.24
C ARG A 98 -17.12 25.87 26.41
N ILE A 99 -16.86 25.45 27.65
CA ILE A 99 -16.58 26.38 28.74
C ILE A 99 -15.14 26.87 28.55
N SER A 100 -14.98 28.13 28.16
CA SER A 100 -13.67 28.79 28.05
C SER A 100 -12.94 28.76 29.39
N ARG A 101 -11.93 27.90 29.52
CA ARG A 101 -10.86 28.08 30.49
C ARG A 101 -9.62 28.54 29.75
N GLU A 102 -9.23 29.76 30.05
CA GLU A 102 -8.04 30.44 29.57
C GLU A 102 -6.79 29.64 29.97
N ASN A 103 -6.24 28.86 29.04
CA ASN A 103 -5.03 28.09 29.28
C ASN A 103 -3.80 29.00 29.20
N LYS A 104 -3.37 29.50 30.36
CA LYS A 104 -2.03 30.06 30.57
C LYS A 104 -1.00 28.99 30.16
N ARG A 105 -0.29 29.19 29.06
CA ARG A 105 0.84 28.33 28.68
C ARG A 105 1.94 28.45 29.76
N PRO A 106 2.48 27.35 30.30
CA PRO A 106 3.65 27.43 31.16
C PRO A 106 4.84 27.95 30.33
N LYS A 107 5.49 29.02 30.80
CA LYS A 107 6.68 29.58 30.16
C LYS A 107 7.82 28.56 30.28
N ILE A 108 8.35 28.14 29.14
CA ILE A 108 9.56 27.31 29.07
C ILE A 108 10.73 28.14 29.64
N PRO A 109 11.49 27.67 30.64
CA PRO A 109 12.65 28.39 31.12
C PRO A 109 13.73 28.42 30.04
N VAL A 110 14.20 29.61 29.68
CA VAL A 110 15.33 29.77 28.76
C VAL A 110 16.60 29.30 29.48
N LEU A 111 17.20 28.20 29.03
CA LEU A 111 18.49 27.74 29.55
C LEU A 111 19.59 28.72 29.13
N LYS A 112 20.23 29.38 30.09
CA LYS A 112 21.41 30.21 29.85
C LYS A 112 22.68 29.36 29.92
N CYS A 113 23.60 29.56 28.98
CA CYS A 113 24.90 28.91 29.00
C CYS A 113 25.75 29.40 30.19
N HIS A 114 26.17 28.49 31.07
CA HIS A 114 26.92 28.81 32.31
C HIS A 114 28.37 29.27 32.07
N LYS A 115 28.87 29.28 30.82
CA LYS A 115 30.22 29.76 30.50
C LYS A 115 30.27 31.09 29.73
N CYS A 116 29.20 31.49 29.04
CA CYS A 116 29.19 32.75 28.29
C CYS A 116 27.90 33.58 28.44
N GLY A 117 26.97 33.18 29.32
CA GLY A 117 25.87 34.03 29.80
C GLY A 117 24.82 34.45 28.78
N SER A 118 24.90 34.01 27.52
CA SER A 118 23.91 34.34 26.49
C SER A 118 22.73 33.35 26.51
N THR A 119 21.52 33.88 26.28
CA THR A 119 20.25 33.14 26.08
C THR A 119 20.06 32.77 24.62
#